data_AF-A0A8T5DCT8-F1
#
_entry.id   AF-A0A8T5DCT8-F1
#
_cell.length_a   1.000
_cell.length_b   1.000
_cell.length_c   1.000
_cell.angle_alpha   90.00
_cell.angle_beta   90.00
_cell.angle_gamma   90.00
#
_symmetry.space_group_name_H-M   'P 1'
#
loop_
_entity.id
_entity.type
_entity.pdbx_description
1 polymer ?
#
loop_
_entity_poly.entity_id
_entity_poly.type
_entity_poly.pdbx_seq_one_letter_code
_entity_poly.pdbx_strand_id
1 'polypeptide(L)' 'MNYLSENIYIGSKPILNYVIALVTALQKEPTVNVMAMGRDISNASMLLRCAREATLPTCVSIYTDRG' A
#
# COMPACT_ATOMS: atom_id res chain seq x y z
N MET A 1 -13.62 -16.66 -6.76
CA MET A 1 -12.51 -15.96 -7.45
C MET A 1 -11.52 -15.57 -6.38
N ASN A 2 -10.39 -16.28 -6.23
CA ASN A 2 -9.31 -15.81 -5.37
C ASN A 2 -8.70 -14.60 -6.09
N TYR A 3 -8.98 -13.38 -5.63
CA TYR A 3 -8.21 -12.22 -6.05
C TYR A 3 -6.86 -12.36 -5.36
N LEU A 4 -5.87 -12.86 -6.09
CA LEU A 4 -4.48 -12.80 -5.66
C LEU A 4 -4.19 -11.31 -5.44
N SER A 5 -3.87 -10.95 -4.20
CA SER A 5 -3.58 -9.57 -3.82
C SER A 5 -2.20 -9.55 -3.19
N GLU A 6 -1.36 -8.66 -3.69
CA GLU A 6 -0.02 -8.45 -3.13
C GLU A 6 -0.14 -7.62 -1.85
N ASN A 7 0.66 -7.95 -0.84
CA ASN A 7 0.66 -7.23 0.43
C ASN A 7 1.92 -6.38 0.55
N ILE A 8 1.77 -5.10 0.89
CA ILE A 8 2.86 -4.17 1.20
C ILE A 8 2.76 -3.76 2.66
N TYR A 9 3.81 -4.07 3.43
CA TYR A 9 3.90 -3.71 4.83
C TYR A 9 4.65 -2.39 5.00
N ILE A 10 3.98 -1.40 5.59
CA ILE A 10 4.54 -0.08 5.88
C ILE A 10 5.14 -0.08 7.27
N GLY A 11 6.41 0.30 7.34
CA GLY A 11 7.14 0.60 8.56
C GLY A 11 7.95 1.89 8.44
N SER A 12 9.13 1.94 9.06
CA SER A 12 9.92 3.17 9.18
C SER A 12 10.88 3.50 8.02
N LYS A 13 10.72 2.88 6.84
CA LYS A 13 11.51 3.24 5.63
C LYS A 13 11.02 4.55 5.00
N PRO A 14 11.84 5.24 4.20
CA PRO A 14 11.41 6.42 3.44
C PRO A 14 10.23 6.12 2.51
N ILE A 15 9.33 7.09 2.33
CA ILE A 15 8.09 6.92 1.56
C ILE A 15 8.32 6.45 0.12
N LEU A 16 9.42 6.89 -0.51
CA LEU A 16 9.77 6.53 -1.89
C LEU A 16 9.94 5.01 -2.08
N ASN A 17 10.45 4.31 -1.07
CA ASN A 17 10.60 2.86 -1.12
C ASN A 17 9.24 2.17 -1.28
N TYR A 18 8.22 2.67 -0.58
CA TYR A 18 6.87 2.10 -0.66
C TYR A 18 6.16 2.49 -1.95
N VAL A 19 6.45 3.66 -2.53
CA VAL A 19 5.97 4.04 -3.86
C VAL A 19 6.49 3.05 -4.91
N ILE A 20 7.79 2.75 -4.88
CA ILE A 20 8.41 1.79 -5.81
C ILE A 20 7.81 0.40 -5.60
N ALA A 21 7.64 -0.04 -4.34
CA ALA A 21 7.01 -1.32 -4.02
C ALA A 21 5.57 -1.39 -4.55
N LEU A 22 4.79 -0.32 -4.37
CA LEU A 22 3.40 -0.24 -4.84
C LEU A 22 3.31 -0.34 -6.35
N VAL A 23 4.12 0.41 -7.09
CA VAL A 23 4.16 0.35 -8.55
C VAL A 23 4.57 -1.05 -9.02
N THR A 24 5.56 -1.65 -8.38
CA THR A 24 6.02 -3.00 -8.71
C THR A 24 4.95 -4.06 -8.43
N ALA A 25 4.20 -3.92 -7.34
CA ALA A 25 3.11 -4.83 -7.00
C ALA A 25 1.92 -4.70 -7.96
N LEU A 26 1.57 -3.47 -8.35
CA LEU A 26 0.50 -3.18 -9.31
C LEU A 26 0.81 -3.68 -10.74
N GLN A 27 2.08 -3.88 -11.07
CA GLN A 27 2.47 -4.53 -12.33
C GLN A 27 2.21 -6.05 -12.32
N LYS A 28 2.08 -6.67 -11.14
CA LYS A 28 1.83 -8.10 -10.98
C LYS A 28 0.35 -8.41 -10.79
N GLU A 29 -0.29 -7.67 -9.90
CA GLU A 29 -1.68 -7.87 -9.52
C GLU A 29 -2.46 -6.54 -9.59
N PRO A 30 -3.73 -6.56 -10.06
CA PRO A 30 -4.55 -5.35 -10.17
C PRO A 30 -4.99 -4.79 -8.82
N THR A 31 -4.76 -5.53 -7.72
CA THR A 31 -5.17 -5.17 -6.36
C THR A 31 -4.02 -5.40 -5.39
N VAL A 32 -3.75 -4.40 -4.54
CA VAL A 32 -2.63 -4.43 -3.59
C VAL A 32 -3.11 -3.97 -2.22
N ASN A 33 -2.88 -4.79 -1.19
CA ASN A 33 -3.20 -4.46 0.19
C ASN A 33 -2.02 -3.70 0.82
N VAL A 34 -2.30 -2.55 1.44
CA VAL A 34 -1.28 -1.78 2.18
C VAL A 34 -1.54 -1.96 3.67
N MET A 35 -0.65 -2.70 4.33
CA MET A 35 -0.75 -3.04 5.75
C MET A 35 0.14 -2.13 6.58
N ALA A 36 -0.42 -1.49 7.62
CA ALA A 36 0.32 -0.54 8.45
C ALA A 36 -0.20 -0.54 9.89
N MET A 37 0.70 -0.32 10.85
CA MET A 37 0.36 -0.35 12.28
C MET A 37 0.77 0.94 12.99
N GLY A 38 -0.01 1.33 14.00
CA GLY A 38 0.31 2.45 14.88
C GLY A 38 0.67 3.73 14.13
N ARG A 39 1.86 4.29 14.40
CA ARG A 39 2.32 5.55 13.79
C ARG A 39 2.51 5.46 12.27
N ASP A 40 2.75 4.27 11.73
CA ASP A 40 3.05 4.07 10.32
C ASP A 40 1.80 4.14 9.43
N ILE A 41 0.59 4.18 10.03
CA ILE A 41 -0.68 4.45 9.32
C ILE A 41 -0.62 5.80 8.57
N SER A 42 0.04 6.80 9.13
CA SER A 42 0.20 8.12 8.47
C SER A 42 1.06 8.02 7.20
N ASN A 43 2.05 7.13 7.19
CA ASN A 43 2.86 6.89 5.99
C ASN A 43 2.06 6.12 4.94
N ALA A 44 1.23 5.16 5.36
CA ALA A 44 0.34 4.42 4.47
C ALA A 44 -0.70 5.34 3.80
N SER A 45 -1.31 6.26 4.56
CA SER A 45 -2.27 7.22 4.01
C SER A 45 -1.61 8.20 3.03
N MET A 46 -0.37 8.62 3.30
CA MET A 46 0.42 9.44 2.36
C MET A 46 0.69 8.69 1.05
N LEU A 47 1.12 7.43 1.13
CA LEU A 47 1.36 6.58 -0.05
C LEU A 47 0.10 6.46 -0.92
N LEU A 48 -1.04 6.20 -0.28
CA LEU A 48 -2.37 6.14 -0.90
C LEU A 48 -2.75 7.44 -1.61
N ARG A 49 -2.48 8.58 -0.97
CA ARG A 49 -2.73 9.90 -1.56
C ARG A 49 -1.88 10.11 -2.82
N CYS A 50 -0.60 9.75 -2.79
CA CYS A 50 0.28 9.78 -3.96
C CYS A 50 -0.22 8.87 -5.08
N ALA A 51 -0.65 7.65 -4.76
CA ALA A 51 -1.16 6.71 -5.76
C ALA A 51 -2.44 7.21 -6.45
N ARG A 52 -3.35 7.80 -5.66
CA ARG A 52 -4.58 8.43 -6.17
C ARG A 52 -4.30 9.63 -7.07
N GLU A 53 -3.39 10.51 -6.68
CA GLU A 53 -2.98 11.66 -7.49
C GLU A 53 -2.28 11.22 -8.79
N ALA A 54 -1.58 10.09 -8.77
CA ALA A 54 -0.97 9.47 -9.94
C ALA A 54 -1.93 8.61 -10.78
N THR A 55 -3.24 8.58 -10.47
CA THR A 55 -4.25 7.78 -11.18
C THR A 55 -3.94 6.28 -11.26
N LEU A 56 -3.25 5.74 -10.25
CA LEU A 56 -2.97 4.30 -10.19
C LEU A 56 -4.24 3.51 -9.80
N PRO A 57 -4.53 2.37 -10.44
CA PRO A 57 -5.66 1.52 -10.09
C PRO A 57 -5.38 0.86 -8.75
N THR A 58 -5.88 1.43 -7.66
CA THR A 58 -5.57 0.96 -6.31
C THR A 58 -6.85 0.71 -5.51
N CYS A 59 -7.19 -0.57 -5.31
CA CYS A 59 -8.03 -0.99 -4.20
C CYS A 59 -7.10 -1.19 -3.01
N VAL A 60 -7.12 -0.27 -2.04
CA VAL A 60 -6.25 -0.33 -0.86
C VAL A 60 -7.08 -0.45 0.40
N SER A 61 -6.90 -1.56 1.09
CA SER A 61 -7.40 -1.77 2.44
C SER A 61 -6.27 -1.51 3.43
N ILE A 62 -6.42 -0.51 4.29
CA ILE A 62 -5.53 -0.32 5.45
C ILE A 62 -6.03 -1.21 6.57
N TYR A 63 -5.27 -2.27 6.87
CA TYR A 63 -5.51 -3.10 8.04
C TYR A 63 -4.73 -2.54 9.21
N THR A 64 -5.44 -2.09 10.24
CA THR A 64 -4.84 -1.80 11.54
C THR A 64 -4.80 -3.12 12.32
N ASP A 65 -3.66 -3.76 12.38
CA ASP A 65 -3.47 -4.91 13.27
C ASP A 65 -3.54 -4.40 14.71
N ARG A 66 -4.66 -4.69 15.38
CA ARG A 66 -4.69 -4.75 16.83
C ARG A 66 -4.32 -6.19 17.15
N GLY A 67 -3.08 -6.40 17.59
CA GLY A 67 -2.67 -7.69 18.14
C GLY A 67 -3.67 -8.20 19.19
#